data_AF-A0A327X138-F1
#
_entry.id   AF-A0A327X138-F1
#
_cell.length_a   1.000
_cell.length_b   1.000
_cell.length_c   1.000
_cell.angle_alpha   90.00
_cell.angle_beta   90.00
_cell.angle_gamma   90.00
#
_symmetry.space_group_name_H-M   'P 1'
#
loop_
_entity.id
_entity.type
_entity.pdbx_description
1 polymer ?
#
loop_
_entity_poly.entity_id
_entity_poly.type
_entity_poly.pdbx_seq_one_letter_code
_entity_poly.pdbx_strand_id
1 'polypeptide(L)' 'MIALVSLGGIELLLLLLAFVIPVIALIDILRSDFRGSYDKLIWVIVVLCLNTVGALLYALIGRRQRVA' A
#
# COMPACT_ATOMS: atom_id res chain seq x y z
N MET A 1 2.82 -13.43 -21.83
CA MET A 1 2.64 -12.16 -22.56
C MET A 1 1.36 -12.10 -23.42
N ILE A 2 0.55 -13.17 -23.49
CA ILE A 2 -0.70 -13.21 -24.29
C ILE A 2 -1.96 -12.84 -23.46
N ALA A 3 -1.87 -12.83 -22.12
CA ALA A 3 -3.02 -12.52 -21.23
C ALA A 3 -3.48 -11.04 -21.25
N LEU A 4 -2.65 -10.11 -21.76
CA LEU A 4 -2.97 -8.69 -21.83
C LEU A 4 -4.07 -8.34 -22.85
N VAL A 5 -4.35 -9.22 -23.81
CA VAL A 5 -5.27 -8.94 -24.93
C VAL A 5 -6.72 -9.37 -24.65
N SER A 6 -6.98 -10.12 -23.57
CA SER A 6 -8.31 -10.68 -23.24
C SER A 6 -8.90 -10.16 -21.92
N LEU A 7 -8.41 -9.04 -21.38
CA LEU A 7 -8.85 -8.51 -20.09
C LEU A 7 -10.30 -7.98 -20.18
N GLY A 8 -11.27 -8.83 -19.84
CA GLY A 8 -12.62 -8.36 -19.50
C GLY A 8 -12.56 -7.34 -18.36
N GLY A 9 -13.53 -6.42 -18.30
CA GLY A 9 -13.48 -5.25 -17.41
C GLY A 9 -13.20 -5.53 -15.91
N ILE A 10 -13.47 -6.76 -15.44
CA ILE A 10 -13.20 -7.21 -14.06
C ILE A 10 -11.69 -7.26 -13.78
N GLU A 11 -10.88 -7.75 -14.72
CA GLU A 11 -9.43 -7.86 -14.50
C GLU A 11 -8.76 -6.48 -14.47
N LEU A 12 -9.24 -5.55 -15.31
CA LEU A 12 -8.80 -4.15 -15.29
C LEU A 12 -9.15 -3.49 -13.96
N LEU A 13 -10.34 -3.79 -13.41
CA LEU A 13 -10.76 -3.30 -12.10
C LEU A 13 -9.87 -3.85 -10.97
N LEU A 14 -9.51 -5.13 -11.02
CA LEU A 14 -8.61 -5.75 -10.03
C LEU A 14 -7.20 -5.17 -10.08
N LEU A 15 -6.65 -4.95 -11.29
CA LEU A 15 -5.35 -4.28 -11.47
C LEU A 15 -5.37 -2.84 -10.93
N LEU A 16 -6.43 -2.10 -11.22
CA LEU A 16 -6.61 -0.73 -10.72
C LEU A 16 -6.66 -0.72 -9.19
N LEU A 17 -7.43 -1.63 -8.59
CA LEU A 17 -7.55 -1.74 -7.13
C LEU A 17 -6.21 -2.11 -6.48
N ALA A 18 -5.49 -3.08 -7.06
CA ALA A 18 -4.18 -3.51 -6.58
C ALA A 18 -3.16 -2.35 -6.55
N PHE A 19 -3.28 -1.39 -7.47
CA PHE A 19 -2.43 -0.20 -7.54
C PHE A 19 -2.92 0.96 -6.66
N VAL A 20 -4.24 1.15 -6.53
CA VAL A 20 -4.82 2.23 -5.73
C VAL A 20 -4.63 1.97 -4.23
N ILE A 21 -4.74 0.73 -3.77
CA ILE A 21 -4.54 0.34 -2.35
C ILE A 21 -3.19 0.83 -1.78
N PRO A 22 -2.03 0.53 -2.39
CA PRO A 22 -0.74 1.00 -1.88
C PRO A 22 -0.60 2.50 -1.96
N VAL A 23 -1.15 3.17 -2.97
CA VAL A 23 -1.13 4.63 -3.05
C VAL A 23 -1.87 5.25 -1.87
N ILE A 24 -3.07 4.74 -1.53
CA ILE A 24 -3.81 5.20 -0.35
C ILE A 24 -3.01 4.95 0.93
N ALA A 25 -2.41 3.77 1.07
CA ALA A 25 -1.58 3.45 2.23
C ALA A 25 -0.37 4.39 2.35
N LEU A 26 0.30 4.73 1.25
CA LEU A 26 1.39 5.71 1.23
C LEU A 26 0.94 7.09 1.68
N ILE A 27 -0.20 7.58 1.16
CA ILE A 27 -0.76 8.88 1.57
C ILE A 27 -1.06 8.89 3.08
N ASP A 28 -1.64 7.80 3.58
CA ASP A 28 -1.97 7.62 4.98
C ASP A 28 -0.72 7.54 5.88
N ILE A 29 0.36 6.89 5.43
CA ILE A 29 1.67 6.89 6.09
C ILE A 29 2.26 8.30 6.13
N LEU A 30 2.27 9.01 5.00
CA LEU A 30 2.87 10.34 4.95
C LEU A 30 2.13 11.34 5.84
N ARG A 31 0.80 11.25 5.87
CA ARG A 31 -0.08 12.11 6.68
C ARG A 31 -0.06 11.76 8.17
N SER A 32 0.18 10.50 8.54
CA SER A 32 0.17 10.08 9.94
C SER A 32 1.46 10.48 10.66
N ASP A 33 1.34 10.82 11.95
CA ASP A 33 2.48 10.93 12.84
C ASP A 33 2.80 9.57 13.48
N PHE A 34 4.08 9.21 13.45
CA PHE A 34 4.58 7.94 14.00
C PHE A 34 5.42 8.21 15.24
N ARG A 35 5.41 7.26 16.18
CA ARG A 35 6.15 7.39 17.44
C ARG A 35 7.66 7.36 17.21
N GLY A 36 8.15 6.47 16.35
CA GLY A 36 9.56 6.39 15.98
C GLY A 36 9.89 7.24 14.76
N SER A 37 11.00 7.97 14.83
CA SER A 37 11.52 8.78 13.71
C SER A 37 11.74 7.99 12.42
N TYR A 38 11.98 6.67 12.52
CA TYR A 38 12.21 5.78 11.39
C TYR A 38 10.98 4.95 10.97
N ASP A 39 9.94 4.84 11.81
CA ASP A 39 8.78 3.98 11.55
C ASP A 39 8.05 4.43 10.27
N LYS A 40 7.89 5.74 10.08
CA LYS A 40 7.31 6.32 8.86
C LYS A 40 8.10 5.85 7.62
N LEU A 41 9.43 5.94 7.67
CA LEU A 41 10.30 5.60 6.55
C LEU A 41 10.28 4.10 6.25
N ILE A 42 10.29 3.25 7.29
CA ILE A 42 10.18 1.80 7.17
C ILE A 42 8.89 1.42 6.45
N TRP A 43 7.76 1.99 6.87
CA TRP A 43 6.46 1.70 6.23
C TRP A 43 6.40 2.19 4.78
N VAL A 44 6.96 3.36 4.47
CA VAL A 44 7.08 3.83 3.08
C VAL A 44 7.85 2.82 2.24
N ILE A 45 9.01 2.34 2.71
CA ILE A 45 9.84 1.35 1.99
C ILE A 45 9.10 0.02 1.82
N VAL A 46 8.45 -0.47 2.88
CA VAL A 46 7.70 -1.73 2.85
C VAL A 46 6.55 -1.67 1.84
N VAL A 47 5.77 -0.58 1.82
CA VAL A 47 4.69 -0.40 0.85
C VAL A 47 5.22 -0.23 -0.57
N LEU A 48 6.34 0.47 -0.77
CA LEU A 48 6.96 0.61 -2.08
C LEU A 48 7.48 -0.72 -2.64
N CYS A 49 8.18 -1.52 -1.83
CA CYS A 49 8.76 -2.79 -2.27
C CYS A 49 7.73 -3.91 -2.43
N LEU A 50 6.75 -4.00 -1.51
CA LEU A 50 5.78 -5.10 -1.48
C LEU A 50 4.41 -4.70 -2.05
N ASN A 51 4.25 -3.45 -2.51
CA ASN A 51 3.05 -2.91 -3.16
C ASN A 51 1.78 -3.22 -2.35
N THR A 52 0.79 -3.91 -2.91
CA THR A 52 -0.45 -4.31 -2.22
C THR A 52 -0.20 -5.12 -0.94
N VAL A 53 0.80 -6.01 -0.91
CA VAL A 53 1.12 -6.80 0.28
C VAL A 53 1.70 -5.91 1.38
N GLY A 54 2.55 -4.95 1.01
CA GLY A 54 3.10 -3.97 1.95
C GLY A 54 2.02 -3.08 2.55
N ALA A 55 1.06 -2.65 1.73
CA ALA A 55 -0.10 -1.89 2.17
C ALA A 55 -0.98 -2.67 3.16
N LEU A 56 -1.13 -3.98 2.95
CA LEU A 56 -1.85 -4.87 3.86
C LEU A 56 -1.12 -5.00 5.21
N LEU A 57 0.20 -5.20 5.19
CA LEU A 57 1.03 -5.24 6.40
C LEU A 57 0.94 -3.92 7.18
N TYR A 58 0.95 -2.78 6.47
CA TYR A 58 0.76 -1.47 7.07
C TYR A 58 -0.61 -1.34 7.76
N ALA A 59 -1.67 -1.77 7.09
CA ALA A 59 -3.02 -1.70 7.61
C ALA A 59 -3.22 -2.56 8.87
N LEU A 60 -2.53 -3.70 8.96
CA LEU A 60 -2.62 -4.63 10.10
C LEU A 60 -1.71 -4.24 11.26
N ILE A 61 -0.46 -3.91 10.97
CA ILE A 61 0.60 -3.71 11.98
C ILE A 61 0.96 -2.23 12.11
N GLY A 62 1.25 -1.57 10.98
CA GLY A 62 1.75 -0.18 10.96
C GLY A 62 0.78 0.85 11.53
N ARG A 63 -0.53 0.61 11.44
CA ARG A 63 -1.54 1.45 12.09
C ARG A 63 -1.39 1.55 13.60
N ARG A 64 -0.89 0.51 14.27
CA ARG A 64 -0.71 0.52 15.74
C ARG A 64 0.49 1.32 16.20
N GLN A 65 1.39 1.68 15.30
CA GLN A 65 2.63 2.43 15.59
C GLN A 65 2.43 3.96 15.49
N ARG A 66 1.25 4.41 15.05
CA ARG A 66 0.90 5.83 14.98
C ARG A 66 0.79 6.44 16.37
N VAL A 67 1.14 7.71 16.49
CA VAL A 67 0.78 8.51 17.67
C VAL A 67 -0.67 8.93 17.48
N ALA A 68 -1.52 8.67 18.47
CA ALA A 68 -2.91 9.12 18.46
C ALA A 68 -2.96 10.63 18.71
#